data_AF-A0A5C8AVP8-F1
#
_entry.id   AF-A0A5C8AVP8-F1
#
_cell.length_a   1.000
_cell.length_b   1.000
_cell.length_c   1.000
_cell.angle_alpha   90.00
_cell.angle_beta   90.00
_cell.angle_gamma   90.00
#
_symmetry.space_group_name_H-M   'P 1'
#
loop_
_entity.id
_entity.type
_entity.pdbx_description
1 polymer ?
#
loop_
_entity_poly.entity_id
_entity_poly.type
_entity_poly.pdbx_seq_one_letter_code
_entity_poly.pdbx_strand_id
1 'polypeptide(L)' 'MEKEAIQAAYSAAIKAQFKVLNQAVIMANGDAAADAHAQAAFKSGVALAAKARDLALAALGVA' A
#
# COMPACT_ATOMS: atom_id res chain seq x y z
N MET A 1 -3.03 19.58 10.60
CA MET A 1 -1.64 19.40 10.14
C MET A 1 -1.16 17.95 10.26
N GLU A 2 -1.02 17.37 11.47
CA GLU A 2 -0.45 16.01 11.61
C GLU A 2 -1.34 14.89 11.06
N LYS A 3 -2.67 14.98 11.25
CA LYS A 3 -3.65 14.07 10.62
C LYS A 3 -3.56 14.11 9.08
N GLU A 4 -3.43 15.30 8.50
CA GLU A 4 -3.33 15.47 7.05
C GLU A 4 -1.99 14.92 6.53
N ALA A 5 -0.90 15.10 7.27
CA ALA A 5 0.39 14.51 6.96
C ALA A 5 0.36 12.98 6.96
N ILE A 6 -0.31 12.36 7.95
CA ILE A 6 -0.52 10.90 7.99
C ILE A 6 -1.32 10.41 6.78
N GLN A 7 -2.40 11.12 6.41
CA GLN A 7 -3.20 10.75 5.24
C GLN A 7 -2.41 10.93 3.93
N ALA A 8 -1.60 11.99 3.82
CA ALA A 8 -0.74 12.21 2.67
C ALA A 8 0.32 11.11 2.55
N ALA A 9 0.95 10.71 3.66
CA ALA A 9 1.92 9.62 3.70
C ALA A 9 1.28 8.27 3.32
N TYR A 10 0.07 7.99 3.82
CA TYR A 10 -0.70 6.81 3.42
C TYR A 10 -1.00 6.82 1.91
N SER A 11 -1.51 7.94 1.37
CA SER A 11 -1.78 8.08 -0.06
C SER A 11 -0.52 7.88 -0.92
N ALA A 12 0.62 8.42 -0.50
CA ALA A 12 1.90 8.24 -1.17
C ALA A 12 2.36 6.77 -1.15
N ALA A 13 2.20 6.07 -0.02
CA ALA A 13 2.52 4.66 0.12
C ALA A 13 1.69 3.79 -0.83
N ILE A 14 0.38 4.05 -0.93
CA ILE A 14 -0.52 3.32 -1.85
C ILE A 14 -0.12 3.57 -3.31
N LYS A 15 0.18 4.82 -3.68
CA LYS A 15 0.67 5.16 -5.04
C LYS A 15 1.98 4.43 -5.38
N ALA A 16 2.92 4.37 -4.45
CA ALA A 16 4.17 3.64 -4.63
C ALA A 16 3.92 2.13 -4.84
N GLN A 17 3.04 1.54 -4.05
CA GLN A 17 2.67 0.13 -4.18
C GLN A 17 1.96 -0.18 -5.51
N PHE A 18 1.10 0.72 -5.99
CA PHE A 18 0.49 0.57 -7.33
C PHE A 18 1.53 0.58 -8.44
N LYS A 19 2.54 1.45 -8.36
CA LYS A 19 3.64 1.46 -9.34
C LYS A 19 4.40 0.13 -9.35
N VAL A 20 4.68 -0.42 -8.17
CA VAL A 20 5.34 -1.73 -8.03
C VAL A 20 4.47 -2.85 -8.58
N LEU A 21 3.18 -2.88 -8.27
CA LEU A 21 2.23 -3.85 -8.81
C LEU A 21 2.21 -3.81 -10.35
N ASN A 22 2.07 -2.61 -10.94
CA ASN A 22 2.05 -2.47 -12.39
C ASN A 22 3.33 -2.99 -13.04
N GLN A 23 4.49 -2.68 -12.47
CA GLN A 23 5.76 -3.21 -12.97
C GLN A 23 5.83 -4.75 -12.84
N ALA A 24 5.40 -5.30 -11.71
CA ALA A 24 5.39 -6.74 -11.49
C ALA A 24 4.45 -7.48 -12.45
N VAL A 25 3.25 -6.95 -12.72
CA VAL A 25 2.30 -7.50 -13.69
C VAL A 25 2.85 -7.43 -15.11
N ILE A 26 3.50 -6.33 -15.50
CA ILE A 26 4.17 -6.22 -16.80
C ILE A 26 5.29 -7.27 -16.90
N MET A 27 6.08 -7.45 -15.85
CA MET A 27 7.18 -8.43 -15.80
C MET A 27 6.68 -9.88 -15.78
N ALA A 28 5.51 -10.15 -15.19
CA ALA A 28 4.89 -11.46 -15.20
C ALA A 28 4.55 -11.93 -16.62
N ASN A 29 4.28 -11.01 -17.55
CA ASN A 29 4.12 -11.31 -18.97
C ASN A 29 3.15 -12.48 -19.27
N GLY A 30 2.02 -12.53 -18.54
CA GLY A 30 1.00 -13.56 -18.68
C GLY A 30 1.22 -14.83 -17.83
N ASP A 31 2.29 -14.89 -17.03
CA ASP A 31 2.43 -15.91 -16.00
C ASP A 31 1.43 -15.67 -14.86
N ALA A 32 0.40 -16.52 -14.80
CA ALA A 32 -0.67 -16.43 -13.82
C ALA A 32 -0.17 -16.58 -12.36
N ALA A 33 0.90 -17.34 -12.11
CA ALA A 33 1.46 -17.50 -10.77
C ALA A 33 2.20 -16.24 -10.33
N ALA A 34 2.98 -15.63 -11.24
CA ALA A 34 3.65 -14.36 -10.99
C ALA A 34 2.64 -13.21 -10.78
N ASP A 35 1.58 -13.15 -11.58
CA ASP A 35 0.49 -12.17 -11.40
C ASP A 35 -0.21 -12.35 -10.06
N ALA A 36 -0.55 -13.59 -9.68
CA ALA A 36 -1.17 -13.89 -8.39
C ALA A 36 -0.26 -13.49 -7.23
N HIS A 37 1.04 -13.74 -7.35
CA HIS A 37 2.03 -13.32 -6.35
C HIS A 37 2.12 -11.80 -6.22
N ALA A 38 2.20 -11.09 -7.34
CA ALA A 38 2.23 -9.62 -7.37
C ALA A 38 0.99 -9.01 -6.71
N GLN A 39 -0.20 -9.55 -7.01
CA GLN A 39 -1.46 -9.12 -6.41
C GLN A 39 -1.53 -9.41 -4.90
N ALA A 40 -1.03 -10.57 -4.46
CA ALA A 40 -0.98 -10.93 -3.04
C ALA A 40 -0.02 -10.01 -2.26
N ALA A 41 1.14 -9.71 -2.83
CA ALA A 41 2.11 -8.76 -2.27
C ALA A 41 1.51 -7.36 -2.15
N PHE A 42 0.84 -6.88 -3.19
CA PHE A 42 0.13 -5.59 -3.17
C PHE A 42 -0.92 -5.54 -2.06
N LYS A 43 -1.82 -6.53 -1.96
CA LYS A 43 -2.85 -6.58 -0.91
C LYS A 43 -2.25 -6.54 0.50
N SER A 44 -1.16 -7.28 0.72
CA SER A 44 -0.43 -7.31 1.98
C SER A 44 0.19 -5.94 2.30
N GLY A 45 0.80 -5.30 1.30
CA GLY A 45 1.36 -3.96 1.43
C GLY A 45 0.30 -2.91 1.78
N VAL A 46 -0.87 -2.95 1.14
CA VAL A 46 -1.97 -2.01 1.39
C VAL A 46 -2.49 -2.17 2.82
N ALA A 47 -2.68 -3.42 3.26
CA ALA A 47 -3.11 -3.72 4.63
C ALA A 47 -2.11 -3.22 5.68
N LEU A 48 -0.81 -3.39 5.42
CA LEU A 48 0.24 -2.88 6.30
C LEU A 48 0.24 -1.35 6.37
N ALA A 49 0.10 -0.67 5.24
CA ALA A 49 0.01 0.78 5.19
C ALA A 49 -1.21 1.32 5.94
N ALA A 50 -2.36 0.64 5.81
CA ALA A 50 -3.57 1.00 6.54
C ALA A 50 -3.38 0.84 8.06
N LYS A 51 -2.79 -0.27 8.50
CA LYS A 51 -2.47 -0.50 9.91
C LYS A 51 -1.52 0.55 10.48
N ALA A 52 -0.48 0.94 9.73
CA ALA A 52 0.45 1.98 10.14
C ALA A 52 -0.24 3.36 10.26
N ARG A 53 -1.12 3.69 9.32
CA ARG A 53 -1.96 4.90 9.37
C ARG A 53 -2.83 4.90 10.62
N ASP A 54 -3.54 3.81 10.89
CA ASP A 54 -4.46 3.72 12.02
C ASP A 54 -3.74 3.81 13.35
N LEU A 55 -2.57 3.18 13.49
CA LEU A 55 -1.70 3.33 14.66
C LEU A 55 -1.27 4.79 14.87
N ALA A 56 -0.87 5.47 13.80
CA ALA A 56 -0.45 6.87 13.88
C ALA A 56 -1.61 7.81 14.24
N LEU A 57 -2.82 7.56 13.72
CA LEU A 57 -4.02 8.32 14.08
C LEU A 57 -4.44 8.08 15.54
N ALA A 58 -4.33 6.83 16.01
CA ALA A 58 -4.59 6.49 17.40
C ALA A 58 -3.60 7.15 18.37
N ALA A 59 -2.32 7.23 18.00
CA ALA A 59 -1.30 7.92 18.78
C ALA A 59 -1.56 9.43 18.91
N LEU A 60 -2.23 10.03 17.93
CA LEU A 60 -2.68 11.43 17.97
C LEU A 60 -4.03 11.63 18.69
N GLY A 61 -4.71 10.57 19.12
CA GLY A 61 -6.04 10.64 19.74
C GLY A 61 -7.15 11.04 18.78
N VAL A 62 -6.97 10.83 17.47
CA VAL A 62 -7.94 11.18 16.40
C VAL A 62 -8.57 9.94 15.75
N ALA A 63 -8.49 8.79 16.43
CA ALA A 63 -9.10 7.52 16.01
C ALA A 63 -10.63 7.58 16.00
#